data_AF-A0A7X6Q855-F1
#
_entry.id   AF-A0A7X6Q855-F1
#
_cell.length_a   1.000
_cell.length_b   1.000
_cell.length_c   1.000
_cell.angle_alpha   90.00
_cell.angle_beta   90.00
_cell.angle_gamma   90.00
#
_symmetry.space_group_name_H-M   'P 1'
#
loop_
_entity.id
_entity.type
_entity.pdbx_description
1 polymer ?
#
loop_
_entity_poly.entity_id
_entity_poly.type
_entity_poly.pdbx_seq_one_letter_code
_entity_poly.pdbx_strand_id
1 'polypeptide(L)'
;MRRTLFLILILVFIVSIPIVARSLAEVDLGLSGIYHTRNVEGFQPFFTGMGNGENWTVGIHLNARFSLINLSFMAMVPNSMSGGAQELNLLSSLSIDIPLVTDLLYFSLGGGLTTDFVFSDEESETLILGRPMGEVTFKNVFLDSAIHFKYGLDLLIGSAKIGLFYLIDTRSSLGLLGETGGWSRLFSSAGNNKLGLKLELALF
;
A
#
# COMPACT_ATOMS: atom_id res chain seq x y z
N MET A 1 9.23 36.66 7.34
CA MET A 1 8.59 36.41 8.65
C MET A 1 7.11 36.00 8.53
N ARG A 2 6.23 36.77 7.90
CA ARG A 2 4.78 36.44 7.79
C ARG A 2 4.48 35.06 7.20
N ARG A 3 5.16 34.67 6.10
CA ARG A 3 5.01 33.35 5.46
C ARG A 3 5.47 32.18 6.34
N THR A 4 6.59 32.37 7.06
CA THR A 4 7.15 31.38 7.99
C THR A 4 6.23 31.17 9.19
N LEU A 5 5.66 32.26 9.72
CA LEU A 5 4.69 32.20 10.82
C LEU A 5 3.41 31.46 10.40
N PHE A 6 2.93 31.69 9.17
CA PHE A 6 1.75 31.02 8.62
C PHE A 6 1.98 29.52 8.43
N LEU A 7 3.16 29.12 7.95
CA LEU A 7 3.58 27.73 7.84
C LEU A 7 3.66 27.04 9.21
N ILE A 8 4.22 27.72 10.22
CA ILE A 8 4.27 27.21 11.59
C ILE A 8 2.86 27.08 12.16
N LEU A 9 1.98 28.06 11.93
CA LEU A 9 0.59 28.00 12.40
C LEU A 9 -0.17 26.86 11.75
N ILE A 10 -0.01 26.65 10.44
CA ILE A 10 -0.58 25.52 9.71
C ILE A 10 -0.05 24.21 10.29
N LEU A 11 1.26 24.10 10.53
CA LEU A 11 1.87 22.89 11.11
C LEU A 11 1.31 22.61 12.51
N VAL A 12 1.21 23.64 13.35
CA VAL A 12 0.63 23.54 14.70
C VAL A 12 -0.84 23.15 14.61
N PHE A 13 -1.64 23.74 13.72
CA PHE A 13 -3.05 23.40 13.57
C PHE A 13 -3.25 21.96 13.07
N ILE A 14 -2.46 21.52 12.09
CA ILE A 14 -2.44 20.14 11.58
C ILE A 14 -2.04 19.14 12.67
N VAL A 15 -1.13 19.52 13.56
CA VAL A 15 -0.68 18.66 14.67
C VAL A 15 -1.66 18.69 15.86
N SER A 16 -2.41 19.77 16.07
CA SER A 16 -3.29 19.95 17.24
C SER A 16 -4.67 19.31 17.09
N ILE A 17 -5.24 19.35 15.88
CA ILE A 17 -6.59 18.82 15.59
C ILE A 17 -6.75 17.29 15.78
N PRO A 18 -5.77 16.42 15.49
CA PRO A 18 -5.95 14.96 15.54
C PRO A 18 -5.84 14.35 16.93
N ILE A 19 -5.38 15.09 17.94
CA ILE A 19 -4.94 14.50 19.23
C ILE A 19 -6.11 14.13 20.16
N VAL A 20 -7.29 14.72 19.99
CA VAL A 20 -8.32 14.70 21.07
C VAL A 20 -9.47 13.72 20.81
N ALA A 21 -9.56 13.13 19.63
CA ALA A 21 -10.82 12.52 19.18
C ALA A 21 -10.76 10.97 19.02
N ARG A 22 -9.55 10.41 18.86
CA ARG A 22 -9.32 8.97 18.66
C ARG A 22 -8.20 8.46 19.58
N SER A 23 -8.15 7.14 19.79
CA SER A 23 -7.03 6.49 20.48
C SER A 23 -5.68 6.94 19.89
N LEU A 24 -4.70 7.21 20.74
CA LEU A 24 -3.34 7.58 20.34
C LEU A 24 -2.60 6.42 19.66
N ALA A 25 -2.97 5.18 19.98
CA ALA A 25 -2.39 3.98 19.39
C ALA A 25 -3.50 3.00 19.05
N GLU A 26 -3.41 2.37 17.89
CA GLU A 26 -4.42 1.42 17.45
C GLU A 26 -3.76 0.32 16.62
N VAL A 27 -4.21 -0.91 16.82
CA VAL A 27 -3.81 -2.02 15.95
C VAL A 27 -5.06 -2.63 15.33
N ASP A 28 -5.04 -2.69 14.01
CA ASP A 28 -6.15 -3.18 13.21
C ASP A 28 -5.75 -4.45 12.49
N LEU A 29 -6.65 -5.43 12.47
CA LEU A 29 -6.57 -6.57 11.56
C LEU A 29 -7.69 -6.45 10.54
N GLY A 30 -7.40 -6.74 9.27
CA GLY A 30 -8.39 -6.61 8.23
C GLY A 30 -8.22 -7.55 7.06
N LEU A 31 -9.22 -7.46 6.19
CA LEU A 31 -9.27 -8.08 4.87
C LEU A 31 -9.41 -7.00 3.80
N SER A 32 -8.98 -7.31 2.59
CA SER A 32 -9.07 -6.41 1.46
C SER A 32 -9.39 -7.17 0.17
N GLY A 33 -10.25 -6.58 -0.66
CA GLY A 33 -10.44 -6.97 -2.05
C GLY A 33 -9.69 -5.99 -2.93
N ILE A 34 -8.80 -6.49 -3.79
CA ILE A 34 -7.83 -5.68 -4.52
C ILE A 34 -7.99 -5.95 -6.00
N TYR A 35 -8.41 -4.94 -6.74
CA TYR A 35 -8.53 -4.94 -8.18
C TYR A 35 -7.22 -4.48 -8.81
N HIS A 36 -6.63 -5.32 -9.67
CA HIS A 36 -5.41 -4.99 -10.42
C HIS A 36 -5.77 -4.27 -11.72
N THR A 37 -5.29 -3.04 -11.89
CA THR A 37 -5.65 -2.22 -13.07
C THR A 37 -4.67 -2.40 -14.23
N ARG A 38 -4.11 -3.61 -14.38
CA ARG A 38 -3.10 -3.92 -15.43
C ARG A 38 -3.70 -3.66 -16.81
N ASN A 39 -3.00 -2.88 -17.64
CA ASN A 39 -3.38 -2.59 -19.04
C ASN A 39 -4.77 -1.94 -19.24
N VAL A 40 -5.28 -1.23 -18.23
CA VAL A 40 -6.58 -0.54 -18.34
C VAL A 40 -6.36 0.90 -18.80
N GLU A 41 -6.65 1.18 -20.07
CA GLU A 41 -6.69 2.54 -20.61
C GLU A 41 -8.14 3.00 -20.82
N GLY A 42 -8.58 3.96 -20.01
CA GLY A 42 -9.90 4.58 -20.13
C GLY A 42 -10.96 4.03 -19.17
N PHE A 43 -12.11 4.73 -19.15
CA PHE A 43 -13.18 4.49 -18.16
C PHE A 43 -13.95 3.19 -18.44
N GLN A 44 -14.29 2.90 -19.69
CA GLN A 44 -15.09 1.71 -20.02
C GLN A 44 -14.35 0.40 -19.70
N PRO A 45 -13.07 0.21 -20.10
CA PRO A 45 -12.34 -1.01 -19.79
C PRO A 45 -12.11 -1.21 -18.29
N PHE A 46 -12.06 -0.12 -17.51
CA PHE A 46 -11.94 -0.18 -16.06
C PHE A 46 -13.16 -0.86 -15.40
N PHE A 47 -14.38 -0.39 -15.69
CA PHE A 47 -15.59 -1.01 -15.12
C PHE A 47 -15.83 -2.41 -15.65
N THR A 48 -15.54 -2.67 -16.92
CA THR A 48 -15.60 -4.02 -17.48
C THR A 48 -14.62 -4.96 -16.76
N GLY A 49 -13.39 -4.49 -16.48
CA GLY A 49 -12.38 -5.24 -15.76
C GLY A 49 -12.76 -5.53 -14.31
N MET A 50 -13.43 -4.60 -13.61
CA MET A 50 -13.94 -4.84 -12.26
C MET A 50 -14.99 -5.95 -12.19
N GLY A 51 -15.72 -6.21 -13.28
CA GLY A 51 -16.67 -7.32 -13.38
C GLY A 51 -16.02 -8.70 -13.52
N ASN A 52 -14.73 -8.78 -13.86
CA ASN A 52 -14.01 -10.05 -13.96
C ASN A 52 -13.30 -10.38 -12.63
N GLY A 53 -13.74 -11.45 -11.96
CA GLY A 53 -13.18 -11.92 -10.69
C GLY A 53 -11.69 -12.28 -10.74
N GLU A 54 -11.14 -12.63 -11.91
CA GLU A 54 -9.72 -12.94 -12.08
C GLU A 54 -8.81 -11.72 -11.85
N ASN A 55 -9.36 -10.51 -12.03
CA ASN A 55 -8.63 -9.27 -11.76
C ASN A 55 -8.64 -8.88 -10.28
N TRP A 56 -9.35 -9.64 -9.44
CA TRP A 56 -9.43 -9.41 -8.01
C TRP A 56 -8.53 -10.35 -7.25
N THR A 57 -7.99 -9.86 -6.15
CA THR A 57 -7.19 -10.61 -5.19
C THR A 57 -7.67 -10.30 -3.79
N VAL A 58 -7.60 -11.29 -2.92
CA VAL A 58 -7.87 -11.10 -1.49
C VAL A 58 -6.54 -10.88 -0.77
N GLY A 59 -6.50 -9.85 0.07
CA GLY A 59 -5.37 -9.56 0.93
C GLY A 59 -5.76 -9.55 2.40
N ILE A 60 -4.86 -10.02 3.26
CA ILE A 60 -4.93 -9.88 4.71
C ILE A 60 -3.97 -8.78 5.11
N HIS A 61 -4.38 -7.91 6.03
CA HIS A 61 -3.55 -6.78 6.44
C HIS A 61 -3.59 -6.53 7.93
N LEU A 62 -2.44 -6.12 8.45
CA LEU A 62 -2.19 -5.70 9.82
C LEU A 62 -1.77 -4.24 9.77
N ASN A 63 -2.46 -3.38 10.51
CA ASN A 63 -2.13 -1.97 10.59
C ASN A 63 -1.83 -1.60 12.04
N ALA A 64 -0.84 -0.75 12.22
CA ALA A 64 -0.50 -0.17 13.50
C ALA A 64 -0.44 1.35 13.31
N ARG A 65 -1.30 2.07 14.02
CA ARG A 65 -1.36 3.52 13.98
C ARG A 65 -0.86 4.09 15.29
N PHE A 66 -0.03 5.10 15.21
CA PHE A 66 0.35 5.96 16.33
C PHE A 66 0.10 7.41 15.96
N SER A 67 -0.87 8.04 16.62
CA SER A 67 -1.38 9.37 16.30
C SER A 67 -1.84 9.45 14.83
N LEU A 68 -1.13 10.22 14.02
CA LEU A 68 -1.34 10.41 12.59
C LEU A 68 -0.58 9.41 11.73
N ILE A 69 0.41 8.71 12.28
CA ILE A 69 1.30 7.84 11.52
C ILE A 69 0.71 6.43 11.50
N ASN A 70 0.59 5.87 10.31
CA ASN A 70 0.03 4.55 10.08
C ASN A 70 1.05 3.66 9.35
N LEU A 71 1.41 2.56 9.99
CA LEU A 71 2.23 1.48 9.46
C LEU A 71 1.32 0.32 9.06
N SER A 72 1.41 -0.12 7.82
CA SER A 72 0.51 -1.12 7.24
C SER A 72 1.33 -2.24 6.61
N PHE A 73 0.99 -3.49 6.93
CA PHE A 73 1.52 -4.69 6.29
C PHE A 73 0.38 -5.46 5.65
N MET A 74 0.49 -5.78 4.37
CA MET A 74 -0.54 -6.48 3.62
C MET A 74 0.08 -7.62 2.82
N ALA A 75 -0.46 -8.82 3.02
CA ALA A 75 -0.12 -10.00 2.26
C ALA A 75 -1.26 -10.33 1.30
N MET A 76 -0.95 -10.51 0.02
CA MET A 76 -1.92 -10.80 -1.04
C MET A 76 -1.52 -12.07 -1.78
N VAL A 77 -2.50 -12.91 -2.12
CA VAL A 77 -2.29 -14.11 -2.95
C VAL A 77 -2.99 -13.89 -4.28
N PRO A 78 -2.29 -13.46 -5.34
CA PRO A 78 -2.90 -13.21 -6.65
C PRO A 78 -3.61 -14.45 -7.20
N ASN A 79 -4.82 -14.26 -7.75
CA ASN A 79 -5.62 -15.34 -8.32
C ASN A 79 -5.10 -15.85 -9.68
N SER A 80 -4.19 -15.12 -10.32
CA SER A 80 -3.83 -15.34 -11.72
C SER A 80 -2.41 -15.90 -11.87
N MET A 81 -2.26 -17.22 -11.75
CA MET A 81 -1.17 -17.94 -12.43
C MET A 81 -1.72 -19.24 -12.99
N SER A 82 -2.03 -19.22 -14.29
CA SER A 82 -2.20 -20.42 -15.10
C SER A 82 -0.83 -21.11 -15.23
N GLY A 83 -0.57 -22.13 -14.40
CA GLY A 83 0.69 -22.88 -14.46
C GLY A 83 1.18 -23.55 -13.17
N GLY A 84 0.38 -23.63 -12.10
CA GLY A 84 0.75 -24.32 -10.85
C GLY A 84 1.57 -23.48 -9.87
N ALA A 85 2.32 -22.49 -10.35
CA ALA A 85 3.08 -21.59 -9.49
C ALA A 85 2.16 -20.65 -8.65
N GLN A 86 2.47 -20.54 -7.36
CA GLN A 86 1.76 -19.70 -6.39
C GLN A 86 2.52 -18.39 -6.18
N GLU A 87 1.84 -17.25 -6.21
CA GLU A 87 2.43 -15.95 -5.92
C GLU A 87 1.99 -15.42 -4.57
N LEU A 88 2.87 -14.70 -3.88
CA LEU A 88 2.58 -13.92 -2.69
C LEU A 88 3.20 -12.53 -2.85
N ASN A 89 2.36 -11.50 -2.76
CA ASN A 89 2.81 -10.11 -2.79
C ASN A 89 2.69 -9.52 -1.38
N LEU A 90 3.83 -9.08 -0.84
CA LEU A 90 3.91 -8.45 0.46
C LEU A 90 4.12 -6.94 0.29
N LEU A 91 3.21 -6.16 0.86
CA LEU A 91 3.26 -4.71 0.88
C LEU A 91 3.49 -4.22 2.30
N SER A 92 4.51 -3.40 2.47
CA SER A 92 4.72 -2.62 3.68
C SER A 92 4.54 -1.15 3.34
N SER A 93 3.77 -0.40 4.12
CA SER A 93 3.49 1.02 3.85
C SER A 93 3.62 1.86 5.11
N LEU A 94 4.20 3.05 4.98
CA LEU A 94 4.13 4.12 5.95
C LEU A 94 3.27 5.25 5.38
N SER A 95 2.30 5.69 6.15
CA SER A 95 1.32 6.70 5.73
C SER A 95 0.98 7.67 6.85
N ILE A 96 0.46 8.83 6.46
CA ILE A 96 -0.08 9.85 7.35
C ILE A 96 -1.59 9.92 7.12
N ASP A 97 -2.36 9.75 8.19
CA ASP A 97 -3.82 9.77 8.18
C ASP A 97 -4.32 11.18 8.55
N ILE A 98 -4.79 11.93 7.57
CA ILE A 98 -5.28 13.31 7.72
C ILE A 98 -6.78 13.29 7.98
N PRO A 99 -7.28 13.81 9.11
CA PRO A 99 -8.72 13.88 9.37
C PRO A 99 -9.39 14.86 8.39
N LEU A 100 -10.35 14.37 7.60
CA LEU A 100 -11.23 15.20 6.76
C LEU A 100 -12.50 15.60 7.51
N VAL A 101 -13.08 14.61 8.21
CA VAL A 101 -14.16 14.80 9.18
C VAL A 101 -13.74 14.06 10.44
N THR A 102 -13.50 14.79 11.52
CA THR A 102 -13.05 14.23 12.80
C THR A 102 -13.92 13.04 13.20
N ASP A 103 -13.27 11.95 13.61
CA ASP A 103 -13.87 10.67 14.03
C ASP A 103 -14.70 9.90 12.99
N LEU A 104 -14.75 10.37 11.75
CA LEU A 104 -15.56 9.74 10.71
C LEU A 104 -14.75 9.44 9.45
N LEU A 105 -14.05 10.41 8.89
CA LEU A 105 -13.46 10.30 7.56
C LEU A 105 -12.01 10.79 7.55
N TYR A 106 -11.11 9.94 7.07
CA TYR A 106 -9.67 10.19 7.05
C TYR A 106 -9.12 9.95 5.65
N PHE A 107 -8.23 10.84 5.22
CA PHE A 107 -7.46 10.68 4.01
C PHE A 107 -6.06 10.19 4.36
N SER A 108 -5.65 9.06 3.79
CA SER A 108 -4.33 8.47 4.04
C SER A 108 -3.41 8.75 2.85
N LEU A 109 -2.22 9.28 3.12
CA LEU A 109 -1.19 9.52 2.10
C LEU A 109 0.12 8.90 2.55
N GLY A 110 0.75 8.11 1.69
CA GLY A 110 2.02 7.49 2.02
C GLY A 110 2.65 6.71 0.88
N GLY A 111 3.52 5.79 1.26
CA GLY A 111 4.17 4.88 0.34
C GLY A 111 4.96 3.81 1.09
N GLY A 112 5.57 2.92 0.35
CA GLY A 112 6.40 1.88 0.95
C GLY A 112 6.94 0.92 -0.09
N LEU A 113 7.08 -0.34 0.30
CA LEU A 113 7.73 -1.36 -0.52
C LEU A 113 6.74 -2.49 -0.87
N THR A 114 6.78 -2.90 -2.13
CA THR A 114 6.10 -4.08 -2.67
C THR A 114 7.15 -5.14 -2.99
N THR A 115 6.97 -6.34 -2.44
CA THR A 115 7.88 -7.48 -2.60
C THR A 115 7.10 -8.68 -3.12
N ASP A 116 7.56 -9.21 -4.25
CA ASP A 116 6.91 -10.34 -4.91
C ASP A 116 7.68 -11.64 -4.62
N PHE A 117 6.94 -12.67 -4.23
CA PHE A 117 7.42 -14.02 -3.99
C PHE A 117 6.69 -14.96 -4.95
N VAL A 118 7.43 -15.81 -5.66
CA VAL A 118 6.88 -16.82 -6.56
C VAL A 118 7.35 -18.18 -6.08
N PHE A 119 6.41 -19.01 -5.67
CA PHE A 119 6.63 -20.40 -5.29
C PHE A 119 6.29 -21.27 -6.49
N SER A 120 7.27 -22.01 -6.97
CA SER A 120 7.08 -22.90 -8.11
C SER A 120 6.84 -24.33 -7.58
N ASP A 121 6.13 -25.17 -8.34
CA ASP A 121 5.86 -26.57 -7.94
C ASP A 121 7.15 -27.42 -7.92
N GLU A 122 7.04 -28.61 -7.30
CA GLU A 122 8.01 -29.55 -6.68
C GLU A 122 9.45 -29.71 -7.24
N GLU A 123 9.81 -29.15 -8.40
CA GLU A 123 11.17 -29.22 -8.99
C GLU A 123 11.79 -27.85 -9.30
N SER A 124 11.09 -26.75 -9.02
CA SER A 124 11.53 -25.39 -9.39
C SER A 124 11.77 -24.51 -8.18
N GLU A 125 12.86 -23.73 -8.22
CA GLU A 125 13.31 -22.91 -7.09
C GLU A 125 12.33 -21.75 -6.82
N THR A 126 12.07 -21.48 -5.54
CA THR A 126 11.32 -20.28 -5.11
C THR A 126 12.05 -19.03 -5.56
N LEU A 127 11.34 -18.12 -6.20
CA LEU A 127 11.87 -16.84 -6.64
C LEU A 127 11.43 -15.71 -5.70
N ILE A 128 12.37 -14.86 -5.32
CA ILE A 128 12.13 -13.63 -4.56
C ILE A 128 12.59 -12.47 -5.44
N LEU A 129 11.68 -11.56 -5.79
CA LEU A 129 11.96 -10.48 -6.76
C LEU A 129 12.53 -11.02 -8.09
N GLY A 130 12.02 -12.18 -8.54
CA GLY A 130 12.45 -12.84 -9.78
C GLY A 130 13.83 -13.53 -9.73
N ARG A 131 14.48 -13.60 -8.56
CA ARG A 131 15.78 -14.27 -8.36
C ARG A 131 15.62 -15.51 -7.48
N PRO A 132 16.46 -16.55 -7.66
CA PRO A 132 16.40 -17.74 -6.83
C PRO A 132 16.67 -17.43 -5.35
N MET A 133 15.90 -18.04 -4.44
CA MET A 133 15.97 -17.77 -2.99
C MET A 133 17.40 -17.92 -2.43
N GLY A 134 18.20 -18.87 -2.96
CA GLY A 134 19.59 -19.06 -2.54
C GLY A 134 20.51 -17.85 -2.79
N GLU A 135 20.14 -16.96 -3.71
CA GLU A 135 20.93 -15.79 -4.11
C GLU A 135 20.44 -14.47 -3.47
N VAL A 136 19.30 -14.51 -2.76
CA VAL A 136 18.64 -13.31 -2.24
C VAL A 136 18.88 -13.17 -0.74
N THR A 137 19.56 -12.08 -0.36
CA THR A 137 19.69 -11.68 1.05
C THR A 137 18.56 -10.75 1.49
N PHE A 138 18.36 -10.59 2.80
CA PHE A 138 17.42 -9.60 3.35
C PHE A 138 17.70 -8.17 2.83
N LYS A 139 18.98 -7.81 2.69
CA LYS A 139 19.37 -6.51 2.13
C LYS A 139 18.88 -6.35 0.69
N ASN A 140 18.98 -7.40 -0.12
CA ASN A 140 18.50 -7.40 -1.50
C ASN A 140 16.98 -7.20 -1.52
N VAL A 141 16.23 -7.87 -0.64
CA VAL A 141 14.77 -7.64 -0.51
C VAL A 141 14.49 -6.19 -0.18
N PHE A 142 15.12 -5.63 0.84
CA PHE A 142 14.86 -4.25 1.25
C PHE A 142 15.24 -3.21 0.17
N LEU A 143 16.37 -3.41 -0.53
CA LEU A 143 16.87 -2.44 -1.51
C LEU A 143 16.22 -2.59 -2.89
N ASP A 144 15.85 -3.80 -3.29
CA ASP A 144 15.40 -4.08 -4.66
C ASP A 144 13.87 -4.15 -4.76
N SER A 145 13.13 -4.21 -3.65
CA SER A 145 11.67 -4.12 -3.67
C SER A 145 11.19 -2.81 -4.28
N ALA A 146 10.14 -2.92 -5.11
CA ALA A 146 9.57 -1.78 -5.80
C ALA A 146 8.95 -0.81 -4.78
N ILE A 147 9.19 0.49 -4.97
CA ILE A 147 8.54 1.51 -4.17
C ILE A 147 7.12 1.71 -4.70
N HIS A 148 6.12 1.78 -3.84
CA HIS A 148 4.76 2.17 -4.19
C HIS A 148 4.33 3.43 -3.45
N PHE A 149 3.47 4.23 -4.10
CA PHE A 149 2.70 5.28 -3.42
C PHE A 149 1.32 4.77 -3.06
N LYS A 150 0.80 5.20 -1.91
CA LYS A 150 -0.50 4.81 -1.36
C LYS A 150 -1.35 6.06 -1.08
N TYR A 151 -2.56 6.07 -1.61
CA TYR A 151 -3.58 7.06 -1.35
C TYR A 151 -4.82 6.35 -0.83
N GLY A 152 -5.43 6.82 0.25
CA GLY A 152 -6.55 6.13 0.88
C GLY A 152 -7.61 7.08 1.38
N LEU A 153 -8.83 6.58 1.47
CA LEU A 153 -9.97 7.22 2.10
C LEU A 153 -10.64 6.20 3.02
N ASP A 154 -10.59 6.48 4.31
CA ASP A 154 -11.03 5.57 5.37
C ASP A 154 -12.22 6.17 6.13
N LEU A 155 -13.30 5.42 6.20
CA LEU A 155 -14.50 5.70 6.98
C LEU A 155 -14.49 4.88 8.27
N LEU A 156 -14.63 5.53 9.42
CA LEU A 156 -14.69 4.90 10.73
C LEU A 156 -16.13 4.70 11.15
N ILE A 157 -16.45 3.48 11.60
CA ILE A 157 -17.77 3.10 12.11
C ILE A 157 -17.54 2.32 13.41
N GLY A 158 -17.48 3.05 14.53
CA GLY A 158 -17.14 2.46 15.83
C GLY A 158 -15.73 1.85 15.80
N SER A 159 -15.62 0.55 16.09
CA SER A 159 -14.37 -0.21 16.03
C SER A 159 -14.04 -0.78 14.65
N ALA A 160 -14.90 -0.56 13.65
CA ALA A 160 -14.67 -0.99 12.29
C ALA A 160 -14.22 0.18 11.41
N LYS A 161 -13.40 -0.12 10.40
CA LYS A 161 -12.97 0.86 9.39
C LYS A 161 -13.17 0.26 8.01
N ILE A 162 -13.84 1.02 7.15
CA ILE A 162 -14.05 0.68 5.75
C ILE A 162 -13.24 1.67 4.93
N GLY A 163 -12.33 1.17 4.11
CA GLY A 163 -11.41 2.00 3.34
C GLY A 163 -11.44 1.71 1.85
N LEU A 164 -11.20 2.75 1.07
CA LEU A 164 -10.82 2.66 -0.34
C LEU A 164 -9.38 3.14 -0.46
N PHE A 165 -8.51 2.42 -1.15
CA PHE A 165 -7.14 2.85 -1.37
C PHE A 165 -6.67 2.57 -2.78
N TYR A 166 -5.77 3.42 -3.28
CA TYR A 166 -5.12 3.28 -4.56
C TYR A 166 -3.61 3.18 -4.36
N LEU A 167 -3.00 2.19 -5.02
CA LEU A 167 -1.57 1.95 -5.01
C LEU A 167 -1.00 2.18 -6.40
N ILE A 168 0.10 2.92 -6.45
CA ILE A 168 0.87 3.16 -7.68
C ILE A 168 2.25 2.56 -7.46
N ASP A 169 2.50 1.40 -8.06
CA ASP A 169 3.83 0.81 -8.09
C ASP A 169 4.71 1.65 -9.01
N THR A 170 5.89 2.01 -8.54
CA THR A 170 6.87 2.79 -9.30
C THR A 170 7.89 1.87 -9.96
N ARG A 171 8.61 2.37 -10.96
CA ARG A 171 9.73 1.63 -11.59
C ARG A 171 11.06 1.78 -10.82
N SER A 172 11.01 2.23 -9.57
CA SER A 172 12.19 2.45 -8.74
C SER A 172 12.15 1.58 -7.49
N SER A 173 13.33 1.32 -6.95
CA SER A 173 13.56 0.70 -5.64
C SER A 173 14.48 1.60 -4.82
N LEU A 174 14.69 1.31 -3.53
CA LEU A 174 15.59 2.09 -2.67
C LEU A 174 17.04 2.04 -3.18
N GLY A 175 17.48 0.90 -3.72
CA GLY A 175 18.80 0.74 -4.32
C GLY A 175 19.00 1.63 -5.55
N LEU A 176 17.97 1.77 -6.38
CA LEU A 176 18.02 2.56 -7.61
C LEU A 176 18.00 4.08 -7.38
N LEU A 177 17.54 4.56 -6.22
CA LEU A 177 17.49 6.01 -5.93
C LEU A 177 18.87 6.68 -5.88
N GLY A 178 19.92 5.90 -5.59
CA GLY A 178 21.30 6.37 -5.60
C GLY A 178 21.91 6.46 -7.01
N GLU A 179 21.26 5.90 -8.02
CA GLU A 179 21.75 5.85 -9.40
C GLU A 179 21.27 7.05 -10.24
N THR A 180 22.01 7.34 -11.31
CA THR A 180 21.62 8.40 -12.25
C THR A 180 20.27 8.07 -12.90
N GLY A 181 19.26 8.93 -12.65
CA GLY A 181 17.90 8.74 -13.17
C GLY A 181 16.95 7.97 -12.25
N GLY A 182 17.40 7.45 -11.09
CA GLY A 182 16.53 6.75 -10.12
C GLY A 182 15.33 7.59 -9.67
N TRP A 183 15.56 8.86 -9.36
CA TRP A 183 14.50 9.82 -8.99
C TRP A 183 13.44 10.00 -10.07
N SER A 184 13.81 9.95 -11.36
CA SER A 184 12.82 10.04 -12.44
C SER A 184 11.94 8.79 -12.52
N ARG A 185 12.51 7.61 -12.22
CA ARG A 185 11.80 6.34 -12.21
C ARG A 185 10.82 6.24 -11.05
N LEU A 186 11.12 6.89 -9.93
CA LEU A 186 10.21 6.97 -8.77
C LEU A 186 8.86 7.58 -9.15
N PHE A 187 8.82 8.56 -10.06
CA PHE A 187 7.57 9.18 -10.50
C PHE A 187 6.98 8.53 -11.76
N SER A 188 7.54 7.41 -12.21
CA SER A 188 7.02 6.63 -13.34
C SER A 188 6.32 5.37 -12.84
N SER A 189 5.07 5.17 -13.28
CA SER A 189 4.31 3.97 -12.93
C SER A 189 4.89 2.72 -13.62
N ALA A 190 4.95 1.63 -12.86
CA ALA A 190 5.27 0.30 -13.36
C ALA A 190 4.11 -0.36 -14.13
N GLY A 191 2.92 0.27 -14.18
CA GLY A 191 1.73 -0.28 -14.82
C GLY A 191 0.96 -1.30 -13.97
N ASN A 192 1.43 -1.58 -12.76
CA ASN A 192 0.84 -2.52 -11.80
C ASN A 192 0.06 -1.81 -10.69
N ASN A 193 -0.72 -0.80 -11.06
CA ASN A 193 -1.51 -0.05 -10.10
C ASN A 193 -2.67 -0.90 -9.57
N LYS A 194 -3.11 -0.62 -8.34
CA LYS A 194 -4.11 -1.44 -7.63
C LYS A 194 -5.14 -0.53 -6.98
N LEU A 195 -6.42 -0.89 -7.11
CA LEU A 195 -7.51 -0.29 -6.34
C LEU A 195 -7.99 -1.30 -5.31
N GLY A 196 -7.88 -0.98 -4.03
CA GLY A 196 -8.29 -1.85 -2.94
C GLY A 196 -9.47 -1.29 -2.17
N LEU A 197 -10.39 -2.18 -1.80
CA LEU A 197 -11.38 -1.96 -0.76
C LEU A 197 -10.99 -2.78 0.46
N LYS A 198 -10.97 -2.16 1.64
CA LYS A 198 -10.55 -2.80 2.89
C LYS A 198 -11.62 -2.70 3.96
N LEU A 199 -11.68 -3.74 4.77
CA LEU A 199 -12.43 -3.79 6.02
C LEU A 199 -11.43 -4.16 7.14
N GLU A 200 -11.39 -3.33 8.16
CA GLU A 200 -10.49 -3.47 9.31
C GLU A 200 -11.32 -3.45 10.60
N LEU A 201 -10.84 -4.19 11.58
CA LEU A 201 -11.35 -4.20 12.94
C LEU A 201 -10.22 -3.82 13.90
N ALA A 202 -10.47 -2.81 14.72
CA ALA A 202 -9.58 -2.41 15.79
C ALA A 202 -9.57 -3.49 16.86
N LEU A 203 -8.37 -3.96 17.20
CA LEU A 203 -8.13 -4.95 18.25
C LEU A 203 -7.99 -4.29 19.62
N PHE A 204 -7.34 -3.12 19.67
CA PHE A 204 -7.08 -2.31 20.86
C PHE A 204 -6.75 -0.87 20.48
#